data_AF-A0A269Z850-F1
#
_entry.id   AF-A0A269Z850-F1
#
_cell.length_a   1.000
_cell.length_b   1.000
_cell.length_c   1.000
_cell.angle_alpha   90.00
_cell.angle_beta   90.00
_cell.angle_gamma   90.00
#
_symmetry.space_group_name_H-M   'P 1'
#
loop_
_entity.id
_entity.type
_entity.pdbx_description
1 polymer ?
#
loop_
_entity_poly.entity_id
_entity_poly.type
_entity_poly.pdbx_seq_one_letter_code
_entity_poly.pdbx_strand_id
1 'polypeptide(L)'
;MPKKLFVAVVAASFIITGCSAEEETSEATGPAAAEAEAASPAAEEFASIIAEGRRDVDDWLETWDENGCSPMGVANGTDIMACELSLISGSLIAETKRLELDSATNENSLVYLGDPPVSIAVIWQSTEDAATAASEAGEAIPEDCSTSDDCVSKVMDFEMAMEDLQGKYDAWAPYM
;
A
#
# COMPACT_ATOMS: atom_id res chain seq x y z
N MET A 1 28.90 -27.03 7.62
CA MET A 1 28.63 -27.32 9.06
C MET A 1 28.12 -26.04 9.68
N PRO A 2 27.12 -26.00 10.58
CA PRO A 2 26.34 -27.06 11.27
C PRO A 2 24.93 -27.23 10.63
N LYS A 3 24.18 -28.34 10.60
CA LYS A 3 23.80 -29.45 11.52
C LYS A 3 23.18 -29.01 12.84
N LYS A 4 21.83 -28.89 12.87
CA LYS A 4 20.99 -29.30 14.01
C LYS A 4 19.65 -29.88 13.50
N LEU A 5 19.60 -31.21 13.46
CA LEU A 5 18.41 -32.06 13.56
C LEU A 5 18.02 -32.13 15.04
N PHE A 6 16.72 -32.09 15.39
CA PHE A 6 16.07 -32.83 16.50
C PHE A 6 14.53 -32.66 16.34
N VAL A 7 13.79 -33.64 15.80
CA VAL A 7 13.10 -34.78 16.47
C VAL A 7 11.74 -34.40 17.13
N ALA A 8 10.68 -34.74 16.40
CA ALA A 8 9.48 -35.52 16.74
C ALA A 8 8.91 -35.63 18.18
N VAL A 9 7.58 -35.39 18.23
CA VAL A 9 6.49 -36.12 18.95
C VAL A 9 6.36 -35.94 20.46
N VAL A 10 5.19 -35.43 20.89
CA VAL A 10 4.36 -36.06 21.94
C VAL A 10 2.88 -35.82 21.63
N ALA A 11 2.17 -36.88 21.23
CA ALA A 11 0.73 -36.98 21.38
C ALA A 11 0.42 -37.29 22.85
N ALA A 12 -0.53 -36.58 23.45
CA ALA A 12 -1.04 -36.87 24.78
C ALA A 12 -2.57 -36.98 24.72
N SER A 13 -3.02 -38.22 24.50
CA SER A 13 -4.38 -38.65 24.76
C SER A 13 -4.65 -38.61 26.26
N PHE A 14 -5.66 -37.85 26.70
CA PHE A 14 -6.27 -38.04 28.01
C PHE A 14 -7.65 -38.67 27.81
N ILE A 15 -7.74 -39.94 28.21
CA ILE A 15 -8.98 -40.68 28.42
C ILE A 15 -9.32 -40.55 29.91
N ILE A 16 -10.49 -40.01 30.26
CA ILE A 16 -11.17 -40.36 31.52
C ILE A 16 -12.63 -40.65 31.22
N THR A 17 -13.01 -41.85 31.63
CA THR A 17 -14.26 -42.59 31.52
C THR A 17 -15.40 -42.05 32.39
N GLY A 18 -16.65 -42.17 31.91
CA GLY A 18 -17.86 -42.01 32.75
C GLY A 18 -19.19 -42.34 32.03
N CYS A 19 -19.65 -43.59 32.20
CA CYS A 19 -21.00 -44.18 32.07
C CYS A 19 -22.15 -43.42 31.36
N SER A 20 -22.71 -44.00 30.29
CA SER A 20 -23.93 -44.85 30.32
C SER A 20 -24.28 -45.31 28.90
N ALA A 21 -24.86 -46.50 28.80
CA ALA A 21 -25.25 -47.18 27.56
C ALA A 21 -26.43 -46.50 26.87
N GLU A 22 -26.40 -46.42 25.53
CA GLU A 22 -27.46 -46.90 24.63
C GLU A 22 -26.95 -46.88 23.19
N GLU A 23 -27.08 -48.01 22.49
CA GLU A 23 -26.98 -48.08 21.04
C GLU A 23 -28.23 -47.40 20.45
N GLU A 24 -28.06 -46.27 19.77
CA GLU A 24 -28.92 -45.92 18.65
C GLU A 24 -28.03 -45.54 17.46
N THR A 25 -28.19 -46.30 16.39
CA THR A 25 -27.66 -46.02 15.06
C THR A 25 -28.39 -44.79 14.52
N SER A 26 -27.99 -43.61 14.96
CA SER A 26 -28.43 -42.34 14.41
C SER A 26 -27.33 -41.86 13.47
N GLU A 27 -27.62 -41.86 12.16
CA GLU A 27 -26.85 -41.12 11.17
C GLU A 27 -26.82 -39.66 11.57
N ALA A 28 -25.83 -39.30 12.40
CA ALA A 28 -25.45 -37.94 12.63
C ALA A 28 -24.89 -37.43 11.31
N THR A 29 -25.77 -36.80 10.52
CA THR A 29 -25.37 -35.76 9.58
C THR A 29 -24.52 -34.80 10.40
N GLY A 30 -23.21 -34.93 10.27
CA GLY A 30 -22.26 -34.06 10.94
C GLY A 30 -22.67 -32.62 10.63
N PRO A 31 -22.58 -31.69 11.60
CA PRO A 31 -22.75 -30.29 11.27
C PRO A 31 -21.84 -30.02 10.08
N ALA A 32 -22.45 -29.60 8.97
CA ALA A 32 -21.71 -29.06 7.85
C ALA A 32 -20.71 -28.10 8.49
N ALA A 33 -19.43 -28.43 8.37
CA ALA A 33 -18.38 -27.49 8.71
C ALA A 33 -18.74 -26.27 7.88
N ALA A 34 -19.28 -25.24 8.54
CA ALA A 34 -19.35 -23.93 7.96
C ALA A 34 -17.90 -23.69 7.55
N GLU A 35 -17.64 -23.71 6.24
CA GLU A 35 -16.45 -23.07 5.72
C GLU A 35 -16.44 -21.73 6.42
N ALA A 36 -15.46 -21.54 7.31
CA ALA A 36 -15.18 -20.25 7.86
C ALA A 36 -14.83 -19.43 6.64
N GLU A 37 -15.83 -18.70 6.11
CA GLU A 37 -15.66 -17.68 5.11
C GLU A 37 -14.53 -16.83 5.65
N ALA A 38 -13.36 -16.91 5.00
CA ALA A 38 -12.21 -16.12 5.40
C ALA A 38 -12.71 -14.69 5.45
N ALA A 39 -12.76 -14.11 6.66
CA ALA A 39 -13.33 -12.80 6.84
C ALA A 39 -12.57 -11.86 5.91
N SER A 40 -13.28 -11.21 4.99
CA SER A 40 -12.68 -10.19 4.14
C SER A 40 -12.00 -9.14 5.02
N PRO A 41 -10.84 -8.62 4.59
CA PRO A 41 -10.11 -7.61 5.36
C PRO A 41 -10.99 -6.40 5.67
N ALA A 42 -10.76 -5.80 6.83
CA ALA A 42 -11.52 -4.63 7.27
C ALA A 42 -11.04 -3.38 6.52
N ALA A 43 -11.93 -2.40 6.29
CA ALA A 43 -11.57 -1.17 5.59
C ALA A 43 -10.45 -0.39 6.32
N GLU A 44 -10.42 -0.50 7.64
CA GLU A 44 -9.46 0.12 8.54
C GLU A 44 -8.04 -0.45 8.37
N GLU A 45 -7.89 -1.71 7.93
CA GLU A 45 -6.58 -2.30 7.67
C GLU A 45 -5.92 -1.63 6.46
N PHE A 46 -6.69 -1.38 5.39
CA PHE A 46 -6.23 -0.60 4.24
C PHE A 46 -6.00 0.87 4.58
N ALA A 47 -6.89 1.48 5.38
CA ALA A 47 -6.77 2.88 5.77
C ALA A 47 -5.46 3.17 6.53
N SER A 48 -4.90 2.18 7.23
CA SER A 48 -3.60 2.32 7.91
C SER A 48 -2.43 2.57 6.95
N ILE A 49 -2.44 1.90 5.79
CA ILE A 49 -1.45 2.11 4.71
C ILE A 49 -1.60 3.51 4.13
N ILE A 50 -2.85 3.94 3.95
CA ILE A 50 -3.17 5.27 3.40
C ILE A 50 -2.74 6.39 4.33
N ALA A 51 -2.91 6.24 5.64
CA ALA A 51 -2.55 7.27 6.61
C ALA A 51 -1.04 7.62 6.56
N GLU A 52 -0.19 6.60 6.41
CA GLU A 52 1.26 6.79 6.24
C GLU A 52 1.58 7.41 4.88
N GLY A 53 0.98 6.89 3.80
CA GLY A 53 1.16 7.44 2.45
C GLY A 53 0.76 8.90 2.33
N ARG A 54 -0.36 9.28 2.94
CA ARG A 54 -0.84 10.65 3.00
C ARG A 54 0.18 11.58 3.63
N ARG A 55 0.72 11.19 4.79
CA ARG A 55 1.69 12.02 5.51
C ARG A 55 2.92 12.30 4.65
N ASP A 56 3.47 11.28 3.99
CA ASP A 56 4.67 11.45 3.17
C ASP A 56 4.43 12.37 1.96
N VAL A 57 3.25 12.27 1.33
CA VAL A 57 2.87 13.15 0.21
C VAL A 57 2.58 14.58 0.69
N ASP A 58 1.89 14.73 1.82
CA ASP A 58 1.63 16.03 2.45
C ASP A 58 2.96 16.74 2.80
N ASP A 59 3.88 16.04 3.48
CA ASP A 59 5.20 16.55 3.87
C ASP A 59 6.03 16.93 2.61
N TRP A 60 5.90 16.18 1.51
CA TRP A 60 6.57 16.49 0.25
C TRP A 60 6.02 17.75 -0.42
N LEU A 61 4.69 17.87 -0.54
CA LEU A 61 4.03 19.03 -1.15
C LEU A 61 4.32 20.32 -0.36
N GLU A 62 4.32 20.24 0.98
CA GLU A 62 4.74 21.34 1.84
C GLU A 62 6.19 21.72 1.59
N THR A 63 7.11 20.74 1.58
CA THR A 63 8.54 20.98 1.31
C THR A 63 8.78 21.58 -0.07
N TRP A 64 7.99 21.17 -1.08
CA TRP A 64 8.07 21.72 -2.43
C TRP A 64 7.70 23.21 -2.46
N ASP A 65 6.58 23.58 -1.83
CA ASP A 65 6.12 24.98 -1.74
C ASP A 65 7.04 25.85 -0.85
N GLU A 66 7.46 25.35 0.31
CA GLU A 66 8.33 26.07 1.25
C GLU A 66 9.69 26.45 0.64
N ASN A 67 10.22 25.59 -0.24
CA ASN A 67 11.46 25.85 -0.96
C ASN A 67 11.25 26.79 -2.18
N GLY A 68 10.01 27.20 -2.46
CA GLY A 68 9.66 27.98 -3.65
C GLY A 68 9.90 27.23 -4.95
N CYS A 69 9.83 25.89 -4.90
CA CYS A 69 10.06 25.07 -6.06
C CYS A 69 8.97 25.29 -7.10
N SER A 70 9.37 25.22 -8.36
CA SER A 70 8.44 25.28 -9.47
C SER A 70 9.04 24.56 -10.67
N PRO A 71 8.20 24.07 -11.60
CA PRO A 71 8.69 23.45 -12.83
C PRO A 71 9.66 24.35 -13.61
N MET A 72 9.39 25.66 -13.66
CA MET A 72 10.31 26.61 -14.31
C MET A 72 11.60 26.84 -13.51
N GLY A 73 11.53 26.88 -12.18
CA GLY A 73 12.69 27.09 -11.33
C GLY A 73 13.71 25.96 -11.45
N VAL A 74 13.21 24.72 -11.51
CA VAL A 74 14.03 23.53 -11.75
C VAL A 74 14.66 23.57 -13.15
N ALA A 75 13.89 23.83 -14.19
CA ALA A 75 14.40 23.84 -15.57
C ALA A 75 15.45 24.94 -15.83
N ASN A 76 15.32 26.10 -15.17
CA ASN A 76 16.25 27.22 -15.36
C ASN A 76 17.53 27.11 -14.53
N GLY A 77 17.63 26.11 -13.64
CA GLY A 77 18.82 25.88 -12.83
C GLY A 77 19.10 26.99 -11.79
N THR A 78 18.09 27.76 -11.39
CA THR A 78 18.28 28.91 -10.48
C THR A 78 18.09 28.57 -9.00
N ASP A 79 17.40 27.47 -8.67
CA ASP A 79 17.09 27.01 -7.30
C ASP A 79 17.38 25.49 -7.12
N ILE A 80 18.48 25.05 -7.74
CA ILE A 80 18.81 23.66 -8.09
C ILE A 80 18.70 22.67 -6.94
N MET A 81 19.47 22.85 -5.86
CA MET A 81 19.79 21.67 -5.06
C MET A 81 18.62 21.21 -4.18
N ALA A 82 17.86 22.15 -3.60
CA ALA A 82 16.71 21.78 -2.76
C ALA A 82 15.58 21.20 -3.62
N CYS A 83 15.26 21.83 -4.76
CA CYS A 83 14.17 21.38 -5.62
C CYS A 83 14.50 20.09 -6.37
N GLU A 84 15.74 19.89 -6.83
CA GLU A 84 16.17 18.61 -7.40
C GLU A 84 16.11 17.48 -6.37
N LEU A 85 16.56 17.73 -5.13
CA LEU A 85 16.43 16.74 -4.05
C LEU A 85 14.96 16.44 -3.73
N SER A 86 14.10 17.46 -3.76
CA SER A 86 12.65 17.26 -3.64
C SER A 86 12.10 16.43 -4.79
N LEU A 87 12.53 16.63 -6.04
CA LEU A 87 12.08 15.77 -7.15
C LEU A 87 12.48 14.30 -6.94
N ILE A 88 13.74 14.07 -6.55
CA ILE A 88 14.22 12.70 -6.28
C ILE A 88 13.44 12.07 -5.12
N SER A 89 13.23 12.80 -4.02
CA SER A 89 12.48 12.28 -2.87
C SER A 89 11.01 12.04 -3.22
N GLY A 90 10.39 12.94 -3.99
CA GLY A 90 9.02 12.81 -4.47
C GLY A 90 8.84 11.58 -5.32
N SER A 91 9.69 11.37 -6.33
CA SER A 91 9.61 10.19 -7.20
C SER A 91 9.78 8.90 -6.40
N LEU A 92 10.68 8.88 -5.40
CA LEU A 92 10.84 7.74 -4.51
C LEU A 92 9.60 7.50 -3.62
N ILE A 93 9.00 8.56 -3.09
CA ILE A 93 7.76 8.48 -2.32
C ILE A 93 6.65 7.91 -3.20
N ALA A 94 6.40 8.47 -4.38
CA ALA A 94 5.37 8.02 -5.31
C ALA A 94 5.52 6.55 -5.68
N GLU A 95 6.74 6.12 -6.03
CA GLU A 95 7.02 4.71 -6.34
C GLU A 95 6.82 3.80 -5.13
N THR A 96 7.27 4.24 -3.95
CA THR A 96 7.05 3.48 -2.71
C THR A 96 5.55 3.30 -2.45
N LYS A 97 4.74 4.36 -2.62
CA LYS A 97 3.29 4.28 -2.42
C LYS A 97 2.61 3.41 -3.45
N ARG A 98 3.02 3.47 -4.71
CA ARG A 98 2.54 2.54 -5.74
C ARG A 98 2.81 1.08 -5.33
N LEU A 99 4.03 0.78 -4.87
CA LEU A 99 4.43 -0.56 -4.45
C LEU A 99 3.72 -1.02 -3.17
N GLU A 100 3.52 -0.14 -2.18
CA GLU A 100 2.80 -0.46 -0.94
C GLU A 100 1.35 -0.83 -1.23
N LEU A 101 0.67 -0.08 -2.11
CA LEU A 101 -0.71 -0.37 -2.51
C LEU A 101 -0.80 -1.69 -3.28
N ASP A 102 0.04 -1.90 -4.31
CA ASP A 102 0.09 -3.18 -5.04
C ASP A 102 0.38 -4.36 -4.09
N SER A 103 1.31 -4.18 -3.16
CA SER A 103 1.70 -5.21 -2.21
C SER A 103 0.59 -5.60 -1.24
N ALA A 104 -0.38 -4.71 -0.97
CA ALA A 104 -1.51 -5.01 -0.08
C ALA A 104 -2.55 -5.91 -0.76
N THR A 105 -2.65 -5.88 -2.09
CA THR A 105 -3.63 -6.62 -2.89
C THR A 105 -3.01 -7.74 -3.74
N ASN A 106 -1.68 -7.87 -3.76
CA ASN A 106 -0.97 -8.92 -4.47
C ASN A 106 -0.77 -10.19 -3.60
N GLU A 107 -1.37 -11.31 -4.00
CA GLU A 107 -1.33 -12.60 -3.28
C GLU A 107 0.09 -13.16 -3.02
N ASN A 108 1.11 -12.69 -3.76
CA ASN A 108 2.49 -13.12 -3.61
C ASN A 108 3.30 -12.24 -2.65
N SER A 109 2.71 -11.16 -2.14
CA SER A 109 3.32 -10.22 -1.21
C SER A 109 3.32 -10.76 0.22
N LEU A 110 4.37 -10.43 0.99
CA LEU A 110 4.43 -10.74 2.42
C LEU A 110 3.46 -9.90 3.26
N VAL A 111 2.99 -8.79 2.71
CA VAL A 111 2.05 -7.85 3.36
C VAL A 111 0.66 -7.88 2.72
N TYR A 112 0.36 -8.94 1.97
CA TYR A 112 -0.96 -9.15 1.36
C TYR A 112 -2.07 -9.15 2.42
N LEU A 113 -3.06 -8.28 2.24
CA LEU A 113 -4.24 -8.16 3.10
C LEU A 113 -5.46 -8.89 2.51
N GLY A 114 -5.57 -8.96 1.18
CA GLY A 114 -6.76 -9.45 0.49
C GLY A 114 -7.29 -8.43 -0.52
N ASP A 115 -8.42 -8.76 -1.13
CA ASP A 115 -9.17 -7.79 -1.94
C ASP A 115 -9.80 -6.72 -1.04
N PRO A 116 -9.79 -5.44 -1.45
CA PRO A 116 -10.48 -4.38 -0.72
C PRO A 116 -11.99 -4.67 -0.61
N PRO A 117 -12.62 -4.51 0.58
CA PRO A 117 -14.06 -4.70 0.71
C PRO A 117 -14.83 -3.70 -0.16
N VAL A 118 -16.04 -4.10 -0.58
CA VAL A 118 -16.88 -3.35 -1.52
C VAL A 118 -17.12 -1.89 -1.09
N SER A 119 -17.12 -1.61 0.22
CA SER A 119 -17.28 -0.26 0.77
C SER A 119 -16.16 0.71 0.39
N ILE A 120 -14.95 0.21 0.13
CA ILE A 120 -13.77 1.01 -0.24
C ILE A 120 -13.17 0.67 -1.60
N ALA A 121 -13.63 -0.39 -2.28
CA ALA A 121 -13.02 -0.85 -3.54
C ALA A 121 -12.82 0.25 -4.58
N VAL A 122 -13.79 1.17 -4.75
CA VAL A 122 -13.66 2.30 -5.68
C VAL A 122 -12.61 3.31 -5.21
N ILE A 123 -12.57 3.61 -3.92
CA ILE A 123 -11.63 4.57 -3.35
C ILE A 123 -10.21 3.99 -3.43
N TRP A 124 -10.05 2.71 -3.09
CA TRP A 124 -8.79 1.98 -3.24
C TRP A 124 -8.26 2.00 -4.67
N GLN A 125 -9.06 1.54 -5.64
CA GLN A 125 -8.64 1.56 -7.04
C GLN A 125 -8.24 2.97 -7.50
N SER A 126 -9.03 3.99 -7.15
CA SER A 126 -8.71 5.37 -7.54
C SER A 126 -7.41 5.88 -6.91
N THR A 127 -7.03 5.35 -5.75
CA THR A 127 -5.79 5.68 -5.05
C THR A 127 -4.60 4.95 -5.68
N GLU A 128 -4.75 3.66 -6.03
CA GLU A 128 -3.76 2.89 -6.80
C GLU A 128 -3.47 3.54 -8.15
N ASP A 129 -4.51 3.96 -8.88
CA ASP A 129 -4.38 4.62 -10.17
C ASP A 129 -3.59 5.93 -10.04
N ALA A 130 -3.90 6.75 -9.02
CA ALA A 130 -3.19 8.00 -8.77
C ALA A 130 -1.74 7.78 -8.33
N ALA A 131 -1.47 6.78 -7.49
CA ALA A 131 -0.10 6.44 -7.09
C ALA A 131 0.73 5.94 -8.27
N THR A 132 0.10 5.17 -9.16
CA THR A 132 0.71 4.73 -10.42
C THR A 132 1.04 5.93 -11.32
N ALA A 133 0.08 6.85 -11.52
CA ALA A 133 0.30 8.04 -12.33
C ALA A 133 1.41 8.94 -11.75
N ALA A 134 1.45 9.12 -10.42
CA ALA A 134 2.50 9.87 -9.75
C ALA A 134 3.88 9.23 -9.91
N SER A 135 3.99 7.90 -9.74
CA SER A 135 5.25 7.18 -9.95
C SER A 135 5.72 7.30 -11.41
N GLU A 136 4.84 7.01 -12.38
CA GLU A 136 5.17 7.10 -13.81
C GLU A 136 5.57 8.53 -14.21
N ALA A 137 4.90 9.55 -13.68
CA ALA A 137 5.27 10.94 -13.92
C ALA A 137 6.63 11.29 -13.32
N GLY A 138 6.94 10.79 -12.12
CA GLY A 138 8.23 10.97 -11.46
C GLY A 138 9.39 10.29 -12.19
N GLU A 139 9.16 9.10 -12.76
CA GLU A 139 10.13 8.39 -13.62
C GLU A 139 10.34 9.09 -14.96
N ALA A 140 9.32 9.79 -15.46
CA ALA A 140 9.39 10.52 -16.73
C ALA A 140 10.18 11.83 -16.63
N ILE A 141 10.56 12.27 -15.43
CA ILE A 141 11.39 13.46 -15.24
C ILE A 141 12.82 13.18 -15.77
N PRO A 142 13.36 14.04 -16.65
CA PRO A 142 14.74 13.91 -17.11
C PRO A 142 15.76 14.06 -15.96
N GLU A 143 16.79 13.22 -15.93
CA GLU A 143 17.87 13.32 -14.94
C GLU A 143 18.61 14.66 -14.97
N ASP A 144 18.75 15.27 -16.15
CA ASP A 144 19.32 16.60 -16.34
C ASP A 144 18.25 17.56 -16.89
N CYS A 145 17.51 18.14 -15.95
CA CYS A 145 16.43 19.07 -16.24
C CYS A 145 16.92 20.38 -16.87
N SER A 146 18.17 20.78 -16.63
CA SER A 146 18.74 22.03 -17.14
C SER A 146 19.04 22.01 -18.64
N THR A 147 19.12 20.82 -19.23
CA THR A 147 19.42 20.61 -20.65
C THR A 147 18.27 19.98 -21.43
N SER A 148 17.15 19.68 -20.77
CA SER A 148 15.98 19.06 -21.38
C SER A 148 14.86 20.07 -21.68
N ASP A 149 14.45 20.13 -22.94
CA ASP A 149 13.35 20.99 -23.40
C ASP A 149 11.98 20.58 -22.80
N ASP A 150 11.84 19.32 -22.37
CA ASP A 150 10.59 18.78 -21.81
C ASP A 150 10.54 18.85 -20.27
N CYS A 151 11.62 19.27 -19.60
CA CYS A 151 11.71 19.27 -18.14
C CYS A 151 10.52 19.98 -17.47
N VAL A 152 10.20 21.20 -17.90
CA VAL A 152 9.10 21.99 -17.32
C VAL A 152 7.78 21.22 -17.38
N SER A 153 7.48 20.59 -18.52
CA SER A 153 6.24 19.82 -18.65
C SER A 153 6.24 18.59 -17.75
N LYS A 154 7.36 17.87 -17.65
CA LYS A 154 7.45 16.64 -16.84
C LYS A 154 7.42 16.90 -15.34
N VAL A 155 8.08 17.95 -14.88
CA VAL A 155 7.99 18.37 -13.48
C VAL A 155 6.57 18.83 -13.14
N MET A 156 5.91 19.55 -14.05
CA MET A 156 4.51 19.95 -13.86
C MET A 156 3.56 18.73 -13.83
N ASP A 157 3.74 17.77 -14.75
CA ASP A 157 2.95 16.52 -14.77
C ASP A 157 3.10 15.77 -13.44
N PHE A 158 4.31 15.70 -12.90
CA PHE A 158 4.60 15.04 -11.63
C PHE A 158 3.99 15.77 -10.43
N GLU A 159 4.16 17.09 -10.34
CA GLU A 159 3.56 17.92 -9.30
C GLU A 159 2.03 17.74 -9.25
N MET A 160 1.35 17.84 -10.40
CA MET A 160 -0.09 17.61 -10.49
C MET A 160 -0.50 16.19 -10.11
N ALA A 161 0.31 15.18 -10.44
CA ALA A 161 0.02 13.79 -10.07
C ALA A 161 0.17 13.55 -8.55
N MET A 162 1.14 14.20 -7.91
CA MET A 162 1.30 14.18 -6.45
C MET A 162 0.13 14.89 -5.74
N GLU A 163 -0.35 16.01 -6.27
CA GLU A 163 -1.56 16.68 -5.77
C GLU A 163 -2.82 15.81 -5.97
N ASP A 164 -2.97 15.13 -7.11
CA ASP A 164 -4.09 14.21 -7.31
C ASP A 164 -4.04 13.05 -6.33
N LEU A 165 -2.85 12.47 -6.11
CA LEU A 165 -2.64 11.42 -5.11
C LEU A 165 -3.01 11.89 -3.70
N GLN A 166 -2.58 13.08 -3.29
CA GLN A 166 -3.02 13.70 -2.03
C GLN A 166 -4.56 13.78 -1.96
N GLY A 167 -5.20 14.26 -3.02
CA GLY A 167 -6.66 14.34 -3.10
C GLY A 167 -7.35 12.98 -3.00
N LYS A 168 -6.73 11.90 -3.50
CA LYS A 168 -7.22 10.52 -3.31
C LYS A 168 -7.07 10.06 -1.87
N TYR A 169 -5.96 10.39 -1.22
CA TYR A 169 -5.79 10.11 0.21
C TYR A 169 -6.79 10.84 1.10
N ASP A 170 -7.22 12.05 0.74
CA ASP A 170 -8.28 12.77 1.47
C ASP A 170 -9.62 12.03 1.49
N ALA A 171 -9.94 11.27 0.43
CA ALA A 171 -11.17 10.49 0.35
C ALA A 171 -11.27 9.39 1.42
N TRP A 172 -10.15 9.05 2.07
CA TRP A 172 -10.07 8.04 3.13
C TRP A 172 -10.40 8.56 4.53
N ALA A 173 -10.60 9.87 4.71
CA ALA A 173 -10.89 10.48 6.02
C ALA A 173 -12.02 9.80 6.83
N PRO A 174 -13.08 9.21 6.23
CA PRO A 174 -14.10 8.49 7.01
C PRO A 174 -13.63 7.17 7.65
N TYR A 175 -12.47 6.64 7.25
CA TYR A 175 -11.93 5.33 7.66
C TYR A 175 -10.67 5.44 8.55
N MET A 176 -10.20 6.67 8.81
CA MET A 176 -9.04 7.00 9.65
C MET A 176 -9.49 7.68 10.95
#